data_AF-A0A955B275-F1
#
_entry.id   AF-A0A955B275-F1
#
_cell.length_a   1.000
_cell.length_b   1.000
_cell.length_c   1.000
_cell.angle_alpha   90.00
_cell.angle_beta   90.00
_cell.angle_gamma   90.00
#
_symmetry.space_group_name_H-M   'P 1'
#
loop_
_entity.id
_entity.type
_entity.pdbx_description
1 polymer ?
#
loop_
_entity_poly.entity_id
_entity_poly.type
_entity_poly.pdbx_seq_one_letter_code
_entity_poly.pdbx_strand_id
1 'polypeptide(L)'
;MMEQPHPIYLNGEWSVTGFPDYFLRTLEYKLPHITQLLIVPGLLTLLFGRALPGRFQKLAILLVPTIGLVTIASFSSLQLGVRYLLPVLPLLLITGSAVGLLVDRLTPGLRRTTLVALLLLIVASLRHHPHHLAYFNEWAGGPIGGRQHLLDSNLDWGQDLHLVHDFMWNHGLNEIGLVYYGTFPAGKLPIAFHISQGRTPEPGWHAVSVNFVMGRPHLLREPDGTGRPADIYEFAYFQQYEPVARLGYSIDVYYIPSVESSP
;
A
#
# COMPACT_ATOMS: atom_id res chain seq x y z
N MET A 1 25.55 8.64 -12.79
CA MET A 1 24.57 9.22 -11.86
C MET A 1 24.34 8.16 -10.81
N MET A 2 24.93 8.28 -9.62
CA MET A 2 24.67 7.28 -8.55
C MET A 2 23.20 7.45 -8.15
N GLU A 3 22.40 6.40 -8.34
CA GLU A 3 21.04 6.35 -7.78
C GLU A 3 21.15 6.66 -6.28
N GLN A 4 20.38 7.63 -5.80
CA GLN A 4 20.34 7.85 -4.36
C GLN A 4 19.79 6.59 -3.68
N PRO A 5 20.33 6.18 -2.52
CA PRO A 5 19.83 5.02 -1.82
C PRO A 5 18.34 5.18 -1.54
N HIS A 6 17.54 4.22 -2.02
CA HIS A 6 16.09 4.18 -1.84
C HIS A 6 15.77 3.19 -0.72
N PRO A 7 15.53 3.66 0.52
CA PRO A 7 15.22 2.75 1.61
C PRO A 7 13.85 2.11 1.39
N ILE A 8 13.82 0.80 1.53
CA ILE A 8 12.66 -0.07 1.35
C ILE A 8 12.20 -0.50 2.73
N TYR A 9 10.88 -0.53 2.94
CA TYR A 9 10.27 -0.97 4.17
C TYR A 9 9.55 -2.30 3.99
N LEU A 10 9.77 -3.23 4.92
CA LEU A 10 9.04 -4.49 5.01
C LEU A 10 8.90 -4.91 6.47
N ASN A 11 7.66 -5.13 6.92
CA ASN A 11 7.35 -5.71 8.25
C ASN A 11 8.09 -5.04 9.44
N GLY A 12 8.14 -3.71 9.49
CA GLY A 12 8.83 -2.99 10.57
C GLY A 12 10.30 -2.66 10.31
N GLU A 13 10.91 -3.23 9.28
CA GLU A 13 12.33 -3.09 9.00
C GLU A 13 12.58 -2.19 7.77
N TRP A 14 13.62 -1.34 7.87
CA TRP A 14 14.13 -0.52 6.78
C TRP A 14 15.43 -1.11 6.22
N SER A 15 15.52 -1.23 4.90
CA SER A 15 16.70 -1.74 4.20
C SER A 15 17.03 -0.89 2.98
N VAL A 16 18.29 -0.52 2.80
CA VAL A 16 18.77 0.17 1.58
C VAL A 16 19.13 -0.79 0.44
N THR A 17 19.26 -2.08 0.75
CA THR A 17 19.52 -3.15 -0.24
C THR A 17 18.26 -3.90 -0.63
N GLY A 18 17.13 -3.64 0.04
CA GLY A 18 15.87 -4.34 -0.13
C GLY A 18 15.78 -5.67 0.61
N PHE A 19 14.76 -6.45 0.26
CA PHE A 19 14.44 -7.76 0.84
C PHE A 19 14.17 -8.78 -0.27
N PRO A 20 14.77 -9.99 -0.25
CA PRO A 20 14.54 -10.99 -1.29
C PRO A 20 13.08 -11.42 -1.45
N ASP A 21 12.32 -11.48 -0.34
CA ASP A 21 10.92 -11.88 -0.31
C ASP A 21 9.92 -10.72 -0.44
N TYR A 22 10.39 -9.48 -0.64
CA TYR A 22 9.55 -8.27 -0.70
C TYR A 22 8.32 -8.43 -1.60
N PHE A 23 8.52 -8.92 -2.83
CA PHE A 23 7.43 -9.04 -3.80
C PHE A 23 6.49 -10.22 -3.51
N LEU A 24 6.99 -11.28 -2.86
CA LEU A 24 6.13 -12.36 -2.38
C LEU A 24 5.22 -11.86 -1.26
N ARG A 25 5.78 -11.12 -0.29
CA ARG A 25 5.02 -10.45 0.77
C ARG A 25 4.06 -9.40 0.22
N THR A 26 4.45 -8.69 -0.83
CA THR A 26 3.59 -7.72 -1.51
C THR A 26 2.36 -8.40 -2.11
N LEU A 27 2.51 -9.54 -2.79
CA LEU A 27 1.35 -10.30 -3.27
C LEU A 27 0.51 -10.84 -2.12
N GLU A 28 1.17 -11.37 -1.08
CA GLU A 28 0.52 -11.88 0.13
C GLU A 28 -0.39 -10.84 0.78
N TYR A 29 0.04 -9.58 0.88
CA TYR A 29 -0.71 -8.52 1.57
C TYR A 29 -1.66 -7.73 0.66
N LYS A 30 -1.33 -7.58 -0.64
CA LYS A 30 -2.10 -6.72 -1.57
C LYS A 30 -3.12 -7.49 -2.39
N LEU A 31 -3.01 -8.81 -2.51
CA LEU A 31 -4.04 -9.61 -3.19
C LEU A 31 -5.24 -9.86 -2.26
N PRO A 32 -6.49 -9.67 -2.73
CA PRO A 32 -7.67 -10.12 -2.01
C PRO A 32 -7.66 -11.63 -1.76
N HIS A 33 -8.13 -12.06 -0.59
CA HIS A 33 -8.18 -13.48 -0.22
C HIS A 33 -8.91 -14.33 -1.24
N ILE A 34 -10.00 -13.81 -1.81
CA ILE A 34 -10.75 -14.51 -2.88
C ILE A 34 -9.85 -14.78 -4.09
N THR A 35 -9.03 -13.83 -4.50
CA THR A 35 -8.08 -14.00 -5.62
C THR A 35 -7.03 -15.05 -5.27
N GLN A 36 -6.48 -15.03 -4.06
CA GLN A 36 -5.51 -16.04 -3.59
C GLN A 36 -6.13 -17.45 -3.57
N LEU A 37 -7.37 -17.56 -3.07
CA LEU A 37 -8.15 -18.80 -3.02
C LEU A 37 -8.58 -19.33 -4.39
N LEU A 38 -8.52 -18.53 -5.44
CA LEU A 38 -8.67 -19.00 -6.83
C LEU A 38 -7.33 -19.43 -7.42
N ILE A 39 -6.26 -18.65 -7.19
CA ILE A 39 -4.92 -18.94 -7.70
C ILE A 39 -4.39 -20.27 -7.16
N VAL A 40 -4.45 -20.50 -5.85
CA VAL A 40 -3.84 -21.68 -5.22
C VAL A 40 -4.47 -22.99 -5.74
N PRO A 41 -5.79 -23.19 -5.71
CA PRO A 41 -6.40 -24.41 -6.26
C PRO A 41 -6.25 -24.49 -7.79
N GLY A 42 -6.22 -23.36 -8.50
CA GLY A 42 -5.96 -23.34 -9.95
C GLY A 42 -4.56 -23.86 -10.28
N LEU A 43 -3.55 -23.42 -9.54
CA LEU A 43 -2.19 -23.92 -9.62
C LEU A 43 -2.12 -25.42 -9.30
N LEU A 44 -2.73 -25.86 -8.20
CA LEU A 44 -2.80 -27.29 -7.83
C LEU A 44 -3.47 -28.13 -8.93
N THR A 45 -4.51 -27.60 -9.57
CA THR A 45 -5.19 -28.26 -10.70
C THR A 45 -4.25 -28.44 -11.90
N LEU A 46 -3.45 -27.42 -12.23
CA LEU A 46 -2.47 -27.51 -13.32
C LEU A 46 -1.31 -28.46 -13.00
N LEU A 47 -0.85 -28.48 -11.75
CA LEU A 47 0.27 -29.33 -11.30
C LEU A 47 -0.12 -30.81 -11.21
N PHE A 48 -1.27 -31.11 -10.60
CA PHE A 48 -1.66 -32.47 -10.25
C PHE A 48 -2.78 -33.06 -11.13
N GLY A 49 -3.43 -32.24 -11.95
CA GLY A 49 -4.49 -32.67 -12.87
C GLY A 49 -3.98 -33.64 -13.94
N ARG A 50 -4.27 -34.94 -13.78
CA ARG A 50 -3.79 -36.00 -14.69
C ARG A 50 -4.40 -35.98 -16.09
N ALA A 51 -5.48 -35.23 -16.30
CA ALA A 51 -6.28 -35.27 -17.52
C ALA A 51 -6.24 -33.96 -18.35
N LEU A 52 -5.20 -33.15 -18.20
CA LEU A 52 -5.09 -31.86 -18.91
C LEU A 52 -4.19 -31.96 -20.15
N PRO A 53 -4.74 -31.82 -21.36
CA PRO A 53 -3.94 -31.74 -22.57
C PRO A 53 -2.99 -30.55 -22.48
N GLY A 54 -1.73 -30.78 -22.86
CA GLY A 54 -0.69 -29.75 -22.88
C GLY A 54 -0.34 -29.16 -21.52
N ARG A 55 -0.50 -29.91 -20.41
CA ARG A 55 -0.28 -29.38 -19.04
C ARG A 55 1.09 -28.73 -18.86
N PHE A 56 2.14 -29.35 -19.39
CA PHE A 56 3.51 -28.86 -19.22
C PHE A 56 3.73 -27.56 -19.99
N GLN A 57 3.16 -27.45 -21.18
CA GLN A 57 3.18 -26.21 -21.97
C GLN A 57 2.43 -25.10 -21.23
N LYS A 58 1.24 -25.38 -20.67
CA LYS A 58 0.48 -24.38 -19.89
C LYS A 58 1.23 -23.93 -18.64
N LEU A 59 1.79 -24.88 -17.88
CA LEU A 59 2.63 -24.58 -16.72
C LEU A 59 3.85 -23.76 -17.13
N ALA A 60 4.53 -24.09 -18.23
CA ALA A 60 5.68 -23.33 -18.71
C ALA A 60 5.27 -21.89 -19.09
N ILE A 61 4.21 -21.73 -19.89
CA ILE A 61 3.73 -20.42 -20.35
C ILE A 61 3.28 -19.53 -19.18
N LEU A 62 2.72 -20.10 -18.11
CA LEU A 62 2.23 -19.32 -16.98
C LEU A 62 3.30 -19.10 -15.91
N LEU A 63 4.02 -20.16 -15.50
CA LEU A 63 4.92 -20.12 -14.35
C LEU A 63 6.31 -19.59 -14.71
N VAL A 64 6.86 -19.88 -15.90
CA VAL A 64 8.19 -19.38 -16.28
C VAL A 64 8.23 -17.84 -16.28
N PRO A 65 7.32 -17.12 -16.97
CA PRO A 65 7.32 -15.67 -16.90
C PRO A 65 6.92 -15.14 -15.52
N THR A 66 5.98 -15.79 -14.81
CA THR A 66 5.60 -15.38 -13.45
C THR A 66 6.80 -15.42 -12.50
N ILE A 67 7.46 -16.56 -12.41
CA ILE A 67 8.63 -16.78 -11.54
C ILE A 67 9.78 -15.88 -12.01
N GLY A 68 10.05 -15.82 -13.32
CA GLY A 68 11.10 -14.97 -13.87
C GLY A 68 10.91 -13.50 -13.53
N LEU A 69 9.71 -12.94 -13.74
CA LEU A 69 9.42 -11.54 -13.44
C LEU A 69 9.47 -11.23 -11.94
N VAL A 70 8.88 -12.09 -11.09
CA VAL A 70 8.96 -11.93 -9.63
C VAL A 70 10.41 -11.99 -9.17
N THR A 71 11.21 -12.92 -9.71
CA THR A 71 12.62 -13.10 -9.35
C THR A 71 13.44 -11.88 -9.76
N ILE A 72 13.31 -11.43 -11.02
CA ILE A 72 14.01 -10.23 -11.53
C ILE A 72 13.64 -9.00 -10.69
N ALA A 73 12.35 -8.84 -10.36
CA ALA A 73 11.92 -7.74 -9.51
C ALA A 73 12.53 -7.86 -8.10
N SER A 74 12.50 -9.03 -7.47
CA SER A 74 13.07 -9.27 -6.13
C SER A 74 14.57 -8.98 -6.03
N PHE A 75 15.33 -9.16 -7.12
CA PHE A 75 16.76 -8.81 -7.17
C PHE A 75 17.04 -7.37 -7.60
N SER A 76 16.00 -6.59 -7.93
CA SER A 76 16.14 -5.16 -8.19
C SER A 76 16.28 -4.39 -6.88
N SER A 77 17.13 -3.36 -6.88
CA SER A 77 17.19 -2.34 -5.82
C SER A 77 15.93 -1.46 -5.75
N LEU A 78 15.04 -1.52 -6.75
CA LEU A 78 13.82 -0.72 -6.85
C LEU A 78 12.59 -1.51 -6.41
N GLN A 79 12.49 -1.79 -5.12
CA GLN A 79 11.33 -2.47 -4.54
C GLN A 79 10.25 -1.45 -4.12
N LEU A 80 9.71 -0.72 -5.12
CA LEU A 80 8.74 0.37 -4.93
C LEU A 80 7.31 -0.13 -5.21
N GLY A 81 6.93 -1.16 -4.46
CA GLY A 81 5.57 -1.65 -4.34
C GLY A 81 5.01 -2.46 -5.50
N VAL A 82 3.73 -2.84 -5.37
CA VAL A 82 3.04 -3.83 -6.23
C VAL A 82 3.04 -3.51 -7.73
N ARG A 83 3.33 -2.25 -8.12
CA ARG A 83 3.37 -1.82 -9.52
C ARG A 83 4.33 -2.63 -10.40
N TYR A 84 5.44 -3.09 -9.83
CA TYR A 84 6.43 -3.93 -10.54
C TYR A 84 5.89 -5.34 -10.83
N LEU A 85 4.82 -5.75 -10.15
CA LEU A 85 4.16 -7.03 -10.35
C LEU A 85 2.89 -6.92 -11.20
N LEU A 86 2.52 -5.74 -11.70
CA LEU A 86 1.36 -5.61 -12.59
C LEU A 86 1.42 -6.56 -13.80
N PRO A 87 2.59 -6.77 -14.45
CA PRO A 87 2.69 -7.74 -15.55
C PRO A 87 2.46 -9.20 -15.12
N VAL A 88 2.65 -9.51 -13.83
CA VAL A 88 2.46 -10.85 -13.26
C VAL A 88 0.98 -11.14 -12.97
N LEU A 89 0.17 -10.11 -12.65
CA LEU A 89 -1.23 -10.30 -12.25
C LEU A 89 -2.08 -11.04 -13.28
N PRO A 90 -2.03 -10.74 -14.59
CA PRO A 90 -2.80 -11.52 -15.59
C PRO A 90 -2.43 -13.00 -15.60
N LEU A 91 -1.15 -13.34 -15.44
CA LEU A 91 -0.67 -14.73 -15.43
C LEU A 91 -1.19 -15.47 -14.19
N LEU A 92 -1.21 -14.82 -13.04
CA LEU A 92 -1.80 -15.36 -11.82
C LEU A 92 -3.32 -15.55 -11.97
N LEU A 93 -4.04 -14.58 -12.52
CA LEU A 93 -5.49 -14.68 -12.74
C LEU A 93 -5.83 -15.82 -13.73
N ILE A 94 -5.06 -15.97 -14.81
CA ILE A 94 -5.22 -17.09 -15.75
C ILE A 94 -4.91 -18.42 -15.06
N THR A 95 -3.88 -18.47 -14.21
CA THR A 95 -3.57 -19.65 -13.38
C THR A 95 -4.76 -20.00 -12.48
N GLY A 96 -5.37 -19.01 -11.82
CA GLY A 96 -6.56 -19.20 -10.99
C GLY A 96 -7.81 -19.63 -11.77
N SER A 97 -7.93 -19.24 -13.05
CA SER A 97 -9.04 -19.67 -13.91
C SER A 97 -9.10 -21.20 -14.10
N ALA A 98 -7.98 -21.90 -13.90
CA ALA A 98 -7.95 -23.37 -13.97
C ALA A 98 -8.88 -24.05 -12.93
N VAL A 99 -9.30 -23.33 -11.87
CA VAL A 99 -10.36 -23.80 -10.97
C VAL A 99 -11.67 -24.08 -11.70
N GLY A 100 -11.96 -23.37 -12.80
CA GLY A 100 -13.15 -23.61 -13.62
C GLY A 100 -13.23 -25.05 -14.16
N LEU A 101 -12.08 -25.67 -14.44
CA LEU A 101 -12.00 -27.07 -14.89
C LEU A 101 -12.46 -28.06 -13.81
N LEU A 102 -12.35 -27.67 -12.54
CA LEU A 102 -12.92 -28.39 -11.41
C LEU A 102 -14.42 -28.11 -11.33
N VAL A 103 -14.83 -26.83 -11.41
CA VAL A 103 -16.23 -26.39 -11.28
C VAL A 103 -17.14 -27.05 -12.31
N ASP A 104 -16.70 -27.16 -13.57
CA ASP A 104 -17.48 -27.80 -14.65
C ASP A 104 -17.73 -29.30 -14.41
N ARG A 105 -16.92 -29.92 -13.54
CA ARG A 105 -17.03 -31.33 -13.14
C ARG A 105 -17.66 -31.51 -11.76
N LEU A 106 -17.95 -30.43 -11.05
CA LEU A 106 -18.38 -30.44 -9.65
C LEU A 106 -19.87 -30.10 -9.51
N THR A 107 -20.39 -30.31 -8.31
CA THR A 107 -21.82 -30.19 -8.01
C THR A 107 -22.31 -28.74 -8.19
N PRO A 108 -23.61 -28.53 -8.46
CA PRO A 108 -24.20 -27.19 -8.58
C PRO A 108 -23.89 -26.24 -7.40
N GLY A 109 -23.61 -26.80 -6.22
CA GLY A 109 -23.19 -26.05 -5.04
C GLY A 109 -21.87 -25.31 -5.25
N LEU A 110 -20.83 -25.97 -5.79
CA LEU A 110 -19.54 -25.32 -5.97
C LEU A 110 -19.60 -24.21 -7.02
N ARG A 111 -20.35 -24.42 -8.11
CA ARG A 111 -20.59 -23.37 -9.11
C ARG A 111 -21.22 -22.12 -8.47
N ARG A 112 -22.22 -22.31 -7.60
CA ARG A 112 -22.82 -21.20 -6.82
C ARG A 112 -21.78 -20.53 -5.92
N THR A 113 -20.98 -21.30 -5.19
CA THR A 113 -19.91 -20.77 -4.32
C THR A 113 -18.91 -19.92 -5.10
N THR A 114 -18.44 -20.39 -6.27
CA THR A 114 -17.52 -19.61 -7.12
C THR A 114 -18.16 -18.30 -7.60
N LEU A 115 -19.42 -18.33 -8.04
CA LEU A 115 -20.14 -17.12 -8.45
C LEU A 115 -20.31 -16.13 -7.29
N VAL A 116 -20.66 -16.62 -6.10
CA VAL A 116 -20.75 -15.79 -4.89
C VAL A 116 -19.39 -15.18 -4.56
N ALA A 117 -18.30 -15.95 -4.64
CA ALA A 117 -16.95 -15.44 -4.40
C ALA A 117 -16.58 -14.33 -5.41
N LEU A 118 -16.88 -14.51 -6.71
CA LEU A 118 -16.64 -13.47 -7.71
C LEU A 118 -17.48 -12.21 -7.44
N LEU A 119 -18.74 -12.36 -7.02
CA LEU A 119 -19.58 -11.22 -6.63
C LEU A 119 -19.02 -10.49 -5.41
N LEU A 120 -18.56 -11.23 -4.39
CA LEU A 120 -17.93 -10.66 -3.21
C LEU A 120 -16.64 -9.90 -3.55
N LEU A 121 -15.88 -10.35 -4.56
CA LEU A 121 -14.70 -9.63 -5.04
C LEU A 121 -15.07 -8.26 -5.65
N ILE A 122 -16.18 -8.19 -6.40
CA ILE A 122 -16.70 -6.91 -6.93
C ILE A 122 -17.11 -5.99 -5.78
N VAL A 123 -17.87 -6.51 -4.80
CA VAL A 123 -18.30 -5.73 -3.63
C VAL A 123 -17.09 -5.25 -2.82
N ALA A 124 -16.09 -6.11 -2.61
CA ALA A 124 -14.86 -5.75 -1.90
C ALA A 124 -14.07 -4.66 -2.65
N SER A 125 -13.99 -4.74 -3.98
CA SER A 125 -13.37 -3.70 -4.80
C SER A 125 -14.09 -2.36 -4.63
N LEU A 126 -15.41 -2.34 -4.83
CA LEU A 126 -16.23 -1.13 -4.70
C LEU A 126 -16.18 -0.52 -3.30
N ARG A 127 -16.13 -1.36 -2.25
CA ARG A 127 -16.03 -0.90 -0.86
C ARG A 127 -14.76 -0.08 -0.58
N HIS A 128 -13.68 -0.35 -1.32
CA HIS A 128 -12.41 0.37 -1.15
C HIS A 128 -12.25 1.53 -2.16
N HIS A 129 -13.27 1.83 -2.96
CA HIS A 129 -13.26 3.02 -3.79
C HIS A 129 -13.38 4.29 -2.92
N PRO A 130 -12.61 5.36 -3.17
CA PRO A 130 -11.58 5.52 -4.21
C PRO A 130 -10.15 5.09 -3.77
N HIS A 131 -9.95 4.69 -2.52
CA HIS A 131 -8.64 4.42 -1.89
C HIS A 131 -8.07 3.03 -2.21
N HIS A 132 -8.11 2.60 -3.47
CA HIS A 132 -7.61 1.27 -3.87
C HIS A 132 -6.10 1.12 -3.67
N LEU A 133 -5.33 2.21 -3.74
CA LEU A 133 -3.88 2.16 -3.48
C LEU A 133 -3.59 1.70 -2.05
N ALA A 134 -4.35 2.24 -1.09
CA ALA A 134 -4.25 1.89 0.32
C ALA A 134 -4.92 0.54 0.67
N TYR A 135 -5.43 -0.21 -0.32
CA TYR A 135 -5.98 -1.53 -0.04
C TYR A 135 -4.90 -2.49 0.44
N PHE A 136 -5.15 -3.13 1.56
CA PHE A 136 -4.45 -4.30 2.07
C PHE A 136 -5.52 -5.31 2.50
N ASN A 137 -5.23 -6.60 2.34
CA ASN A 137 -6.18 -7.61 2.79
C ASN A 137 -6.25 -7.70 4.32
N GLU A 138 -7.19 -8.49 4.79
CA GLU A 138 -7.51 -8.61 6.21
C GLU A 138 -6.38 -9.26 7.03
N TRP A 139 -5.51 -10.07 6.41
CA TRP A 139 -4.35 -10.65 7.12
C TRP A 139 -3.29 -9.61 7.41
N ALA A 140 -3.13 -8.62 6.54
CA ALA A 140 -2.29 -7.45 6.78
C ALA A 140 -2.97 -6.39 7.67
N GLY A 141 -4.16 -6.67 8.24
CA GLY A 141 -4.90 -5.73 9.08
C GLY A 141 -5.67 -4.66 8.31
N GLY A 142 -5.95 -4.88 7.03
CA GLY A 142 -6.70 -3.94 6.19
C GLY A 142 -5.93 -2.65 5.90
N PRO A 143 -6.59 -1.61 5.32
CA PRO A 143 -5.95 -0.35 4.96
C PRO A 143 -5.24 0.38 6.11
N ILE A 144 -5.67 0.15 7.36
CA ILE A 144 -5.04 0.73 8.54
C ILE A 144 -3.83 -0.10 8.97
N GLY A 145 -3.96 -1.42 9.13
CA GLY A 145 -2.87 -2.29 9.59
C GLY A 145 -1.75 -2.47 8.55
N GLY A 146 -2.07 -2.37 7.26
CA GLY A 146 -1.14 -2.62 6.16
C GLY A 146 0.14 -1.79 6.20
N ARG A 147 0.08 -0.60 6.82
CA ARG A 147 1.22 0.29 7.05
C ARG A 147 2.35 -0.35 7.88
N GLN A 148 2.05 -1.35 8.70
CA GLN A 148 3.07 -2.11 9.47
C GLN A 148 3.86 -3.08 8.59
N HIS A 149 3.33 -3.39 7.40
CA HIS A 149 3.89 -4.38 6.50
C HIS A 149 4.57 -3.75 5.29
N LEU A 150 3.91 -2.78 4.64
CA LEU A 150 4.43 -2.09 3.46
C LEU A 150 4.08 -0.61 3.52
N LEU A 151 5.00 0.22 3.04
CA LEU A 151 4.87 1.68 2.97
C LEU A 151 5.15 2.17 1.54
N ASP A 152 5.44 3.47 1.42
CA ASP A 152 5.80 4.16 0.19
C ASP A 152 4.64 4.01 -0.82
N SER A 153 5.00 3.65 -2.03
CA SER A 153 4.24 3.38 -3.22
C SER A 153 3.23 2.26 -3.12
N ASN A 154 3.25 1.48 -2.03
CA ASN A 154 2.16 0.57 -1.71
C ASN A 154 0.99 1.27 -1.02
N LEU A 155 1.18 2.45 -0.45
CA LEU A 155 0.17 3.16 0.34
C LEU A 155 -0.15 4.53 -0.22
N ASP A 156 0.86 5.27 -0.65
CA ASP A 156 0.77 6.70 -0.88
C ASP A 156 1.71 7.14 -2.02
N TRP A 157 1.19 7.98 -2.91
CA TRP A 157 1.92 8.75 -3.93
C TRP A 157 1.61 10.25 -3.87
N GLY A 158 0.89 10.65 -2.83
CA GLY A 158 0.39 11.99 -2.60
C GLY A 158 -1.05 12.22 -3.06
N GLN A 159 -1.78 11.16 -3.40
CA GLN A 159 -3.14 11.24 -3.94
C GLN A 159 -4.13 11.88 -2.96
N ASP A 160 -3.91 11.74 -1.66
CA ASP A 160 -4.85 12.14 -0.61
C ASP A 160 -4.61 13.56 -0.09
N LEU A 161 -3.67 14.32 -0.66
CA LEU A 161 -3.36 15.70 -0.23
C LEU A 161 -4.60 16.62 -0.27
N HIS A 162 -5.48 16.44 -1.25
CA HIS A 162 -6.70 17.23 -1.38
C HIS A 162 -7.65 17.05 -0.18
N LEU A 163 -7.62 15.90 0.50
CA LEU A 163 -8.45 15.65 1.68
C LEU A 163 -8.02 16.51 2.87
N VAL A 164 -6.78 17.00 2.89
CA VAL A 164 -6.29 17.93 3.94
C VAL A 164 -7.03 19.26 3.83
N HIS A 165 -7.22 19.78 2.62
CA HIS A 165 -8.03 20.98 2.40
C HIS A 165 -9.46 20.79 2.92
N ASP A 166 -10.10 19.68 2.56
CA ASP A 166 -11.48 19.41 2.96
C ASP A 166 -11.60 19.25 4.49
N PHE A 167 -10.60 18.63 5.11
CA PHE A 167 -10.52 18.52 6.57
C PHE A 167 -10.42 19.90 7.22
N MET A 168 -9.52 20.77 6.75
CA MET A 168 -9.35 22.13 7.27
C MET A 168 -10.64 22.94 7.15
N TRP A 169 -11.29 22.90 5.98
CA TRP A 169 -12.55 23.60 5.74
C TRP A 169 -13.65 23.16 6.72
N ASN A 170 -13.82 21.84 6.88
CA ASN A 170 -14.86 21.28 7.75
C ASN A 170 -14.62 21.54 9.25
N HIS A 171 -13.38 21.79 9.66
CA HIS A 171 -13.00 22.06 11.04
C HIS A 171 -12.70 23.54 11.32
N GLY A 172 -12.88 24.43 10.32
CA GLY A 172 -12.63 25.86 10.47
C GLY A 172 -11.15 26.19 10.76
N LEU A 173 -10.23 25.40 10.22
CA LEU A 173 -8.79 25.59 10.42
C LEU A 173 -8.24 26.59 9.40
N ASN A 174 -7.57 27.63 9.89
CA ASN A 174 -6.92 28.62 9.03
C ASN A 174 -5.53 28.18 8.56
N GLU A 175 -4.87 27.29 9.32
CA GLU A 175 -3.53 26.77 9.04
C GLU A 175 -3.39 25.38 9.69
N ILE A 176 -2.54 24.51 9.12
CA ILE A 176 -2.24 23.19 9.66
C ILE A 176 -0.74 22.89 9.52
N GLY A 177 -0.15 22.21 10.50
CA GLY A 177 1.17 21.61 10.32
C GLY A 177 1.09 20.48 9.30
N LEU A 178 1.89 20.52 8.23
CA LEU A 178 1.85 19.54 7.15
C LEU A 178 3.19 18.83 6.98
N VAL A 179 3.17 17.51 6.91
CA VAL A 179 4.31 16.67 6.55
C VAL A 179 3.82 15.67 5.51
N TYR A 180 3.97 16.03 4.24
CA TYR A 180 3.31 15.37 3.12
C TYR A 180 4.28 14.57 2.25
N TYR A 181 3.91 13.32 1.94
CA TYR A 181 4.66 12.46 1.03
C TYR A 181 4.10 12.60 -0.38
N GLY A 182 4.88 13.20 -1.28
CA GLY A 182 4.52 13.26 -2.69
C GLY A 182 5.35 14.26 -3.47
N THR A 183 5.12 14.29 -4.78
CA THR A 183 5.84 15.18 -5.71
C THR A 183 5.07 16.45 -6.04
N PHE A 184 3.78 16.49 -5.77
CA PHE A 184 2.95 17.65 -6.01
C PHE A 184 3.25 18.77 -4.99
N PRO A 185 3.53 20.02 -5.41
CA PRO A 185 3.74 21.13 -4.48
C PRO A 185 2.45 21.49 -3.74
N ALA A 186 2.41 21.29 -2.42
CA ALA A 186 1.20 21.51 -1.62
C ALA A 186 0.70 22.95 -1.66
N GLY A 187 1.60 23.94 -1.77
CA GLY A 187 1.23 25.36 -1.89
C GLY A 187 0.49 25.74 -3.18
N LYS A 188 0.32 24.81 -4.14
CA LYS A 188 -0.58 25.00 -5.29
C LYS A 188 -2.04 24.68 -4.99
N LEU A 189 -2.32 24.05 -3.85
CA LEU A 189 -3.68 23.87 -3.33
C LEU A 189 -4.00 25.01 -2.36
N PRO A 190 -5.29 25.31 -2.14
CA PRO A 190 -5.74 26.29 -1.14
C PRO A 190 -5.57 25.79 0.30
N ILE A 191 -4.37 25.32 0.64
CA ILE A 191 -3.98 24.81 1.95
C ILE A 191 -2.95 25.79 2.51
N ALA A 192 -3.29 26.48 3.58
CA ALA A 192 -2.31 27.22 4.37
C ALA A 192 -1.65 26.26 5.37
N PHE A 193 -0.33 26.16 5.30
CA PHE A 193 0.41 25.21 6.13
C PHE A 193 1.82 25.72 6.45
N HIS A 194 2.33 25.23 7.57
CA HIS A 194 3.75 25.21 7.91
C HIS A 194 4.24 23.77 7.98
N ILE A 195 5.55 23.54 7.86
CA ILE A 195 6.10 22.19 8.06
C ILE A 195 6.14 21.88 9.54
N SER A 196 5.57 20.74 9.93
CA SER A 196 5.58 20.36 11.35
C SER A 196 6.99 20.12 11.85
N GLN A 197 7.26 20.43 13.12
CA GLN A 197 8.58 20.18 13.70
C GLN A 197 8.90 18.68 13.79
N GLY A 198 10.12 18.34 13.38
CA GLY A 198 10.71 17.02 13.55
C GLY A 198 11.23 16.82 14.97
N ARG A 199 11.08 15.60 15.50
CA ARG A 199 11.58 15.13 16.82
C ARG A 199 11.01 15.82 18.06
N THR A 200 10.41 17.00 17.93
CA THR A 200 9.84 17.78 19.02
C THR A 200 8.36 18.02 18.74
N PRO A 201 7.45 17.57 19.62
CA PRO A 201 6.04 17.88 19.50
C PRO A 201 5.80 19.39 19.59
N GLU A 202 5.04 19.93 18.64
CA GLU A 202 4.55 21.30 18.68
C GLU A 202 3.03 21.29 18.88
N PRO A 203 2.44 22.18 19.68
CA PRO A 203 0.99 22.24 19.85
C PRO A 203 0.27 22.63 18.56
N GLY A 204 -0.90 22.05 18.32
CA GLY A 204 -1.76 22.40 17.21
C GLY A 204 -2.24 21.21 16.39
N TRP A 205 -2.78 21.50 15.21
CA TRP A 205 -3.25 20.51 14.25
C TRP A 205 -2.14 20.12 13.29
N HIS A 206 -1.97 18.82 13.05
CA HIS A 206 -0.96 18.27 12.16
C HIS A 206 -1.57 17.25 11.22
N ALA A 207 -1.29 17.35 9.92
CA ALA A 207 -1.57 16.32 8.92
C ALA A 207 -0.23 15.72 8.46
N VAL A 208 0.01 14.45 8.78
CA VAL A 208 1.30 13.79 8.59
C VAL A 208 1.09 12.53 7.76
N SER A 209 1.79 12.40 6.64
CA SER A 209 1.78 11.17 5.85
C SER A 209 2.32 10.02 6.68
N VAL A 210 1.61 8.90 6.62
CA VAL A 210 1.94 7.65 7.32
C VAL A 210 3.36 7.18 6.99
N ASN A 211 3.87 7.51 5.80
CA ASN A 211 5.27 7.25 5.46
C ASN A 211 6.24 7.90 6.44
N PHE A 212 6.05 9.17 6.79
CA PHE A 212 6.90 9.88 7.73
C PHE A 212 6.64 9.47 9.18
N VAL A 213 5.38 9.19 9.54
CA VAL A 213 5.03 8.63 10.86
C VAL A 213 5.76 7.31 11.09
N MET A 214 5.87 6.46 10.07
CA MET A 214 6.58 5.18 10.13
C MET A 214 8.10 5.30 9.89
N GLY A 215 8.60 6.53 9.81
CA GLY A 215 10.02 6.83 9.83
C GLY A 215 10.71 6.89 8.48
N ARG A 216 9.99 6.97 7.36
CA ARG A 216 10.58 7.05 6.03
C ARG A 216 11.40 8.34 5.87
N PRO A 217 12.69 8.26 5.51
CA PRO A 217 13.42 9.44 5.06
C PRO A 217 12.96 9.82 3.64
N HIS A 218 12.63 11.09 3.40
CA HIS A 218 12.29 11.59 2.07
C HIS A 218 12.51 13.09 1.94
N LEU A 219 12.48 13.61 0.72
CA LEU A 219 12.41 15.04 0.50
C LEU A 219 11.06 15.59 1.00
N LEU A 220 11.12 16.48 1.98
CA LEU A 220 10.02 17.37 2.36
C LEU A 220 10.01 18.55 1.39
N ARG A 221 8.82 18.98 0.98
CA ARG A 221 8.64 20.19 0.17
C ARG A 221 8.14 21.30 1.06
N GLU A 222 8.92 22.37 1.13
CA GLU A 222 8.59 23.58 1.87
C GLU A 222 7.52 24.41 1.13
N PRO A 223 6.80 25.31 1.83
CA PRO A 223 5.82 26.19 1.19
C PRO A 223 6.38 27.06 0.06
N ASP A 224 7.65 27.44 0.15
CA ASP A 224 8.37 28.24 -0.86
C ASP A 224 8.80 27.41 -2.10
N GLY A 225 8.52 26.11 -2.11
CA GLY A 225 8.86 25.19 -3.19
C GLY A 225 10.27 24.61 -3.11
N THR A 226 11.07 25.02 -2.12
CA THR A 226 12.34 24.35 -1.81
C THR A 226 12.08 22.99 -1.17
N GLY A 227 13.13 22.19 -0.99
CA GLY A 227 12.98 20.92 -0.30
C GLY A 227 14.18 20.55 0.55
N ARG A 228 13.90 19.90 1.67
CA ARG A 228 14.89 19.40 2.62
C ARG A 228 14.72 17.89 2.80
N PRO A 229 15.81 17.11 2.87
CA PRO A 229 15.71 15.70 3.27
C PRO A 229 15.24 15.59 4.73
N ALA A 230 14.19 14.82 4.97
CA ALA A 230 13.82 14.33 6.28
C ALA A 230 14.72 13.17 6.67
N ASP A 231 15.15 13.16 7.92
CA ASP A 231 15.90 12.05 8.50
C ASP A 231 14.98 10.84 8.76
N ILE A 232 15.59 9.65 8.84
CA ILE A 232 14.87 8.45 9.28
C ILE A 232 14.30 8.69 10.69
N TYR A 233 13.04 8.33 10.90
CA TYR A 233 12.30 8.52 12.16
C TYR A 233 12.13 9.97 12.64
N GLU A 234 12.37 10.99 11.81
CA GLU A 234 12.22 12.40 12.21
C GLU A 234 10.82 12.73 12.75
N PHE A 235 9.77 12.14 12.15
CA PHE A 235 8.37 12.35 12.53
C PHE A 235 7.73 11.14 13.24
N ALA A 236 8.54 10.18 13.69
CA ALA A 236 8.02 8.95 14.30
C ALA A 236 7.34 9.18 15.67
N TYR A 237 7.59 10.33 16.32
CA TYR A 237 6.96 10.67 17.59
C TYR A 237 5.43 10.80 17.48
N PHE A 238 4.88 11.04 16.28
CA PHE A 238 3.44 11.04 16.06
C PHE A 238 2.78 9.69 16.35
N GLN A 239 3.53 8.57 16.37
CA GLN A 239 3.03 7.27 16.80
C GLN A 239 2.60 7.23 18.29
N GLN A 240 3.02 8.20 19.09
CA GLN A 240 2.63 8.34 20.50
C GLN A 240 1.24 8.98 20.67
N TYR A 241 0.68 9.55 19.60
CA TYR A 241 -0.60 10.23 19.60
C TYR A 241 -1.62 9.42 18.81
N GLU A 242 -2.87 9.41 19.26
CA GLU A 242 -3.96 8.82 18.48
C GLU A 242 -4.42 9.80 17.40
N PRO A 243 -4.48 9.40 16.11
CA PRO A 243 -5.00 10.26 15.06
C PRO A 243 -6.48 10.59 15.30
N VAL A 244 -6.80 11.88 15.23
CA VAL A 244 -8.19 12.40 15.26
C VAL A 244 -8.93 12.02 13.98
N ALA A 245 -8.22 11.97 12.84
CA ALA A 245 -8.76 11.53 11.56
C ALA A 245 -7.71 10.79 10.73
N ARG A 246 -8.17 9.97 9.78
CA ARG A 246 -7.32 9.28 8.79
C ARG A 246 -7.85 9.61 7.39
N LEU A 247 -7.07 10.36 6.63
CA LEU A 247 -7.45 10.86 5.30
C LEU A 247 -6.91 9.88 4.25
N GLY A 248 -7.81 9.18 3.58
CA GLY A 248 -7.48 8.19 2.54
C GLY A 248 -6.55 7.07 3.00
N TYR A 249 -6.41 6.86 4.31
CA TYR A 249 -5.50 5.93 5.00
C TYR A 249 -3.99 6.24 4.86
N SER A 250 -3.61 7.25 4.07
CA SER A 250 -2.21 7.61 3.81
C SER A 250 -1.74 8.84 4.61
N ILE A 251 -2.65 9.68 5.10
CA ILE A 251 -2.35 10.85 5.94
C ILE A 251 -3.15 10.73 7.25
N ASP A 252 -2.45 10.77 8.37
CA ASP A 252 -3.08 10.81 9.69
C ASP A 252 -3.11 12.26 10.18
N VAL A 253 -4.25 12.67 10.78
CA VAL A 253 -4.42 13.99 11.38
C VAL A 253 -4.36 13.88 12.89
N TYR A 254 -3.54 14.72 13.52
CA TYR A 254 -3.31 14.77 14.95
C TYR A 254 -3.68 16.15 15.50
N TYR A 255 -4.07 16.16 16.77
CA TYR A 255 -4.15 17.39 17.57
C TYR A 255 -3.24 17.23 18.79
N ILE A 256 -2.21 18.06 18.87
CA ILE A 256 -1.28 18.09 20.01
C ILE A 256 -1.72 19.23 20.93
N PRO A 257 -2.14 18.94 22.18
CA PRO A 257 -2.58 19.98 23.10
C PRO A 257 -1.39 20.86 23.50
N SER A 258 -1.65 22.15 23.72
CA SER A 258 -0.69 23.01 24.42
C SER A 258 -0.45 22.45 25.81
N VAL A 259 0.81 22.30 26.21
CA VAL A 259 1.15 22.06 27.61
C VAL A 259 0.70 23.29 28.37
N GLU A 260 -0.45 23.23 29.06
CA GLU A 260 -0.80 24.24 30.04
C GLU A 260 0.36 24.30 31.04
N SER A 261 1.03 25.45 31.12
CA SER A 261 1.92 25.74 32.23
C SER A 261 1.06 25.58 33.48
N SER A 262 1.24 24.48 34.21
CA SER A 262 0.58 24.28 35.48
C SER A 262 0.91 25.49 36.37
N PRO A 263 -0.09 26.16 36.95
CA PRO A 263 0.13 27.31 37.82
C PRO A 263 0.94 26.97 39.07
#